data_AF-C0BU35-F1
#
_entry.id   AF-C0BU35-F1
#
_cell.length_a   1.000
_cell.length_b   1.000
_cell.length_c   1.000
_cell.angle_alpha   90.00
_cell.angle_beta   90.00
_cell.angle_gamma   90.00
#
_symmetry.space_group_name_H-M   'P 1'
#
loop_
_entity.id
_entity.type
_entity.pdbx_description
1 polymer ?
#
loop_
_entity_poly.entity_id
_entity_poly.type
_entity_poly.pdbx_seq_one_letter_code
_entity_poly.pdbx_strand_id
1 'polypeptide(L)'
;MEDHNGQVPLWVLANHLSFGQTVWFFQVQSPAVRLAVAESFTGLYADTHDGPRRITIKRLDSIFNRLVFYRNLCAHDERCYCARYDGRANENVYQAIGDLGYLLDKDDYLELFGRFSALVARATSAMPSRRQAILSAMGVRERELADRAEIILRS
;
A
#
# COMPACT_ATOMS: atom_id res chain seq x y z
N MET A 1 18.75 -2.96 -37.45
CA MET A 1 18.66 -3.78 -36.22
C MET A 1 19.47 -3.03 -35.20
N GLU A 2 18.83 -2.39 -34.23
CA GLU A 2 19.55 -1.61 -33.23
C GLU A 2 20.36 -2.56 -32.36
N ASP A 3 21.68 -2.39 -32.38
CA ASP A 3 22.63 -3.15 -31.57
C ASP A 3 22.59 -2.60 -30.14
N HIS A 4 21.84 -3.28 -29.28
CA HIS A 4 21.68 -2.90 -27.88
C HIS A 4 22.86 -3.31 -26.99
N ASN A 5 24.04 -3.71 -27.52
CA ASN A 5 25.26 -3.94 -26.72
C ASN A 5 25.07 -4.81 -25.45
N GLY A 6 24.17 -5.81 -25.50
CA GLY A 6 23.85 -6.66 -24.34
C GLY A 6 23.07 -5.96 -23.21
N GLN A 7 22.51 -4.78 -23.43
CA GLN A 7 21.65 -4.08 -22.48
C GLN A 7 20.30 -4.78 -22.36
N VAL A 8 19.86 -4.98 -21.12
CA VAL A 8 18.55 -5.56 -20.80
C VAL A 8 17.56 -4.42 -20.55
N PRO A 9 16.40 -4.38 -21.25
CA PRO A 9 15.38 -3.38 -20.99
C PRO A 9 14.89 -3.42 -19.54
N LEU A 10 14.58 -2.26 -18.97
CA LEU A 10 14.14 -2.15 -17.58
C LEU A 10 12.89 -2.99 -17.29
N TRP A 11 11.95 -3.09 -18.24
CA TRP A 11 10.74 -3.90 -18.08
C TRP A 11 11.03 -5.40 -17.97
N VAL A 12 12.15 -5.89 -18.53
CA VAL A 12 12.62 -7.27 -18.34
C VAL A 12 13.21 -7.43 -16.94
N LEU A 13 14.10 -6.51 -16.54
CA LEU A 13 14.73 -6.52 -15.21
C LEU A 13 13.70 -6.42 -14.08
N ALA A 14 12.64 -5.61 -14.25
CA ALA A 14 11.60 -5.41 -13.26
C ALA A 14 10.92 -6.73 -12.83
N ASN A 15 10.81 -7.71 -13.73
CA ASN A 15 10.23 -9.03 -13.41
C ASN A 15 11.11 -9.87 -12.46
N HIS A 16 12.39 -9.53 -12.32
CA HIS A 16 13.35 -10.23 -11.46
C HIS A 16 13.68 -9.47 -10.17
N LEU A 17 13.17 -8.26 -10.01
CA LEU A 17 13.35 -7.47 -8.80
C LEU A 17 12.28 -7.86 -7.77
N SER A 18 12.71 -8.07 -6.53
CA SER A 18 11.78 -8.05 -5.40
C SER A 18 11.18 -6.64 -5.25
N PHE A 19 10.02 -6.56 -4.62
CA PHE A 19 9.38 -5.26 -4.35
C PHE A 19 10.32 -4.27 -3.63
N GLY A 20 11.11 -4.74 -2.65
CA GLY A 20 12.10 -3.91 -1.96
C GLY A 20 13.20 -3.38 -2.89
N GLN A 21 13.67 -4.18 -3.83
CA GLN A 21 14.66 -3.74 -4.82
C GLN A 21 14.05 -2.73 -5.80
N THR A 22 12.79 -2.89 -6.21
CA THR A 22 12.07 -1.92 -7.05
C THR A 22 11.89 -0.58 -6.32
N VAL A 23 11.53 -0.61 -5.04
CA VAL A 23 11.43 0.60 -4.20
C VAL A 23 12.79 1.28 -4.07
N TRP A 24 13.85 0.53 -3.79
CA TRP A 24 15.20 1.09 -3.72
C TRP A 24 15.63 1.71 -5.06
N PHE A 25 15.35 1.01 -6.18
CA PHE A 25 15.61 1.52 -7.52
C PHE A 25 14.92 2.86 -7.76
N PHE A 26 13.64 3.01 -7.40
CA PHE A 26 12.91 4.28 -7.46
C PHE A 26 13.57 5.38 -6.59
N GLN A 27 13.97 5.05 -5.37
CA GLN A 27 14.53 6.03 -4.42
C GLN A 27 15.87 6.63 -4.86
N VAL A 28 16.69 5.84 -5.59
CA VAL A 28 17.98 6.30 -6.13
C VAL A 28 17.87 7.02 -7.47
N GLN A 29 16.68 7.09 -8.08
CA GLN A 29 16.48 7.85 -9.31
C GLN A 29 16.62 9.36 -9.10
N SER A 30 16.86 10.09 -10.20
CA SER A 30 16.89 11.55 -10.18
C SER A 30 15.54 12.15 -9.75
N PRO A 31 15.51 13.36 -9.16
CA PRO A 31 14.27 14.02 -8.77
C PRO A 31 13.25 14.15 -9.91
N ALA A 32 13.72 14.37 -11.15
CA ALA A 32 12.87 14.47 -12.33
C ALA A 32 12.15 13.15 -12.64
N VAL A 33 12.86 12.02 -12.60
CA VAL A 33 12.26 10.69 -12.81
C VAL A 33 11.28 10.37 -11.70
N ARG A 34 11.63 10.67 -10.44
CA ARG A 34 10.75 10.41 -9.29
C ARG A 34 9.48 11.25 -9.35
N LEU A 35 9.58 12.49 -9.82
CA LEU A 35 8.42 13.35 -10.06
C LEU A 35 7.53 12.78 -11.16
N ALA A 36 8.10 12.37 -12.29
CA ALA A 36 7.35 11.75 -13.38
C ALA A 36 6.60 10.48 -12.94
N VAL A 37 7.21 9.66 -12.08
CA VAL A 37 6.53 8.49 -11.49
C VAL A 37 5.36 8.93 -10.58
N ALA A 38 5.53 9.96 -9.76
CA ALA A 38 4.45 10.48 -8.90
C ALA A 38 3.28 11.08 -9.70
N GLU A 39 3.59 11.76 -10.81
CA GLU A 39 2.59 12.26 -11.76
C GLU A 39 1.88 11.12 -12.49
N SER A 40 2.62 10.06 -12.86
CA SER A 40 2.02 8.85 -13.44
C SER A 40 1.04 8.17 -12.49
N PHE A 41 1.39 7.98 -11.21
CA PHE A 41 0.44 7.49 -10.21
C PHE A 41 -0.77 8.41 -10.03
N THR A 42 -0.57 9.73 -10.11
CA THR A 42 -1.68 10.70 -10.04
C THR A 42 -2.65 10.52 -11.23
N GLY A 43 -2.12 10.29 -12.43
CA GLY A 43 -2.92 9.99 -13.62
C GLY A 43 -3.70 8.68 -13.48
N LEU A 44 -3.00 7.59 -13.14
CA LEU A 44 -3.60 6.26 -12.94
C LEU A 44 -4.72 6.27 -11.90
N TYR A 45 -4.54 7.03 -10.81
CA TYR A 45 -5.59 7.22 -9.81
C TYR A 45 -6.81 7.90 -10.43
N ALA A 46 -6.62 9.00 -11.16
CA ALA A 46 -7.70 9.76 -11.78
C ALA A 46 -8.46 8.98 -12.88
N ASP A 47 -7.84 7.96 -13.48
CA ASP A 47 -8.48 7.12 -14.49
C ASP A 47 -9.60 6.24 -13.90
N THR A 48 -9.57 5.97 -12.60
CA THR A 48 -10.44 4.97 -11.95
C THR A 48 -11.21 5.49 -10.74
N HIS A 49 -10.81 6.66 -10.20
CA HIS A 49 -11.39 7.26 -9.00
C HIS A 49 -12.12 8.57 -9.32
N ASP A 50 -13.26 8.76 -8.68
CA ASP A 50 -14.05 9.99 -8.64
C ASP A 50 -13.35 11.06 -7.78
N GLY A 51 -12.57 11.91 -8.42
CA GLY A 51 -12.06 13.16 -7.83
C GLY A 51 -10.53 13.28 -7.84
N PRO A 52 -10.02 14.52 -7.94
CA PRO A 52 -8.59 14.73 -8.11
C PRO A 52 -7.83 14.44 -6.82
N ARG A 53 -6.81 13.58 -6.90
CA ARG A 53 -5.89 13.31 -5.79
C ARG A 53 -4.45 13.35 -6.26
N ARG A 54 -3.73 14.41 -5.90
CA ARG A 54 -2.32 14.55 -6.24
C ARG A 54 -1.45 13.63 -5.37
N ILE A 55 -0.68 12.77 -6.02
CA ILE A 55 0.30 11.90 -5.38
C ILE A 55 1.68 12.55 -5.49
N THR A 56 2.38 12.71 -4.36
CA THR A 56 3.70 13.36 -4.29
C THR A 56 4.81 12.34 -4.08
N ILE A 57 6.04 12.70 -4.44
CA ILE A 57 7.23 11.86 -4.18
C ILE A 57 7.33 11.48 -2.70
N LYS A 58 7.16 12.46 -1.80
CA LYS A 58 7.19 12.23 -0.34
C LYS A 58 6.10 11.24 0.11
N ARG A 59 4.92 11.30 -0.52
CA ARG A 59 3.84 10.34 -0.24
C ARG A 59 4.25 8.95 -0.70
N LEU A 60 4.77 8.81 -1.93
CA LEU A 60 5.24 7.51 -2.44
C LEU A 60 6.35 6.92 -1.57
N ASP A 61 7.33 7.72 -1.13
CA ASP A 61 8.38 7.24 -0.23
C ASP A 61 7.81 6.66 1.07
N SER A 62 6.86 7.38 1.69
CA SER A 62 6.22 6.91 2.92
C SER A 62 5.43 5.62 2.69
N ILE A 63 4.64 5.56 1.62
CA ILE A 63 3.84 4.38 1.26
C ILE A 63 4.75 3.18 0.99
N PHE A 64 5.72 3.33 0.08
CA PHE A 64 6.58 2.24 -0.34
C PHE A 64 7.42 1.68 0.81
N ASN A 65 7.99 2.53 1.66
CA ASN A 65 8.75 2.03 2.81
C ASN A 65 7.86 1.27 3.81
N ARG A 66 6.63 1.74 4.05
CA ARG A 66 5.66 1.04 4.91
C ARG A 66 5.27 -0.31 4.31
N LEU A 67 5.02 -0.36 3.00
CA LEU A 67 4.68 -1.61 2.30
C LEU A 67 5.85 -2.60 2.30
N VAL A 68 7.08 -2.15 2.10
CA VAL A 68 8.28 -3.02 2.21
C VAL A 68 8.37 -3.63 3.60
N PHE A 69 8.15 -2.85 4.66
CA PHE A 69 8.14 -3.35 6.03
C PHE A 69 7.08 -4.45 6.24
N TYR A 70 5.81 -4.18 5.93
CA TYR A 70 4.74 -5.17 6.13
C TYR A 70 4.90 -6.40 5.23
N ARG A 71 5.37 -6.24 3.99
CA ARG A 71 5.68 -7.36 3.10
C ARG A 71 6.78 -8.23 3.69
N ASN A 72 7.82 -7.64 4.29
CA ASN A 72 8.90 -8.39 4.90
C ASN A 72 8.42 -9.15 6.14
N LEU A 73 7.58 -8.54 6.99
CA LEU A 73 6.92 -9.28 8.09
C LEU A 73 6.18 -10.51 7.57
N CYS A 74 5.35 -10.36 6.53
CA CYS A 74 4.65 -11.47 5.90
C CYS A 74 5.61 -12.55 5.36
N ALA A 75 6.71 -12.16 4.73
CA ALA A 75 7.69 -13.09 4.17
C ALA A 75 8.50 -13.86 5.22
N HIS A 76 8.53 -13.35 6.47
CA HIS A 76 9.17 -13.99 7.62
C HIS A 76 8.17 -14.70 8.55
N ASP A 77 6.91 -14.85 8.14
CA ASP A 77 5.83 -15.41 8.95
C ASP A 77 5.63 -14.68 10.30
N GLU A 78 5.93 -13.38 10.32
CA GLU A 78 5.74 -12.54 11.49
C GLU A 78 4.33 -11.93 11.57
N ARG A 79 4.00 -11.40 12.75
CA ARG A 79 2.67 -10.89 13.06
C ARG A 79 2.46 -9.46 12.58
N CYS A 80 1.60 -9.26 11.59
CA CYS A 80 1.30 -7.93 11.05
C CYS A 80 0.32 -7.11 11.90
N TYR A 81 -0.68 -7.72 12.54
CA TYR A 81 -1.84 -6.97 13.06
C TYR A 81 -1.50 -5.95 14.17
N CYS A 82 -0.46 -6.20 14.96
CA CYS A 82 0.00 -5.30 16.02
C CYS A 82 1.37 -4.69 15.74
N ALA A 83 1.93 -4.94 14.55
CA ALA A 83 3.21 -4.37 14.17
C ALA A 83 3.08 -2.85 14.01
N ARG A 84 4.23 -2.16 14.13
CA ARG A 84 4.35 -0.72 13.95
C ARG A 84 5.55 -0.44 13.07
N TYR A 85 5.28 0.16 11.92
CA TYR A 85 6.32 0.71 11.07
C TYR A 85 6.79 2.05 11.65
N ASP A 86 8.11 2.21 11.72
CA ASP A 86 8.84 3.35 12.30
C ASP A 86 8.20 3.86 13.61
N GLY A 87 8.76 3.42 14.75
CA GLY A 87 8.22 3.67 16.10
C GLY A 87 7.95 5.15 16.44
N ARG A 88 8.43 6.10 15.62
CA ARG A 88 8.12 7.54 15.73
C ARG A 88 6.75 7.94 15.16
N ALA A 89 6.32 7.31 14.07
CA ALA A 89 5.06 7.62 13.39
C ALA A 89 3.92 6.67 13.81
N ASN A 90 4.24 5.57 14.51
CA ASN A 90 3.28 4.59 15.05
C ASN A 90 2.33 4.04 13.96
N GLU A 91 2.88 3.79 12.78
CA GLU A 91 2.13 3.47 11.58
C GLU A 91 1.74 1.98 11.56
N ASN A 92 0.45 1.71 11.47
CA ASN A 92 -0.13 0.38 11.64
C ASN A 92 -0.57 -0.25 10.32
N VAL A 93 -0.98 -1.52 10.39
CA VAL A 93 -1.40 -2.30 9.22
C VAL A 93 -2.60 -1.67 8.52
N TYR A 94 -3.50 -1.00 9.25
CA TYR A 94 -4.66 -0.35 8.64
C TYR A 94 -4.27 0.84 7.77
N GLN A 95 -3.23 1.58 8.15
CA GLN A 95 -2.64 2.58 7.28
C GLN A 95 -1.96 1.97 6.06
N ALA A 96 -1.22 0.86 6.21
CA ALA A 96 -0.62 0.18 5.06
C ALA A 96 -1.65 -0.33 4.05
N ILE A 97 -2.76 -0.91 4.52
CA ILE A 97 -3.90 -1.26 3.66
C ILE A 97 -4.48 0.00 3.01
N GLY A 98 -4.62 1.08 3.78
CA GLY A 98 -5.07 2.37 3.28
C GLY A 98 -4.21 3.00 2.20
N ASP A 99 -2.91 2.81 2.30
CA ASP A 99 -1.93 3.35 1.36
C ASP A 99 -2.04 2.67 -0.01
N LEU A 100 -2.49 1.42 -0.07
CA LEU A 100 -2.74 0.71 -1.33
C LEU A 100 -3.86 1.37 -2.15
N GLY A 101 -4.78 2.09 -1.49
CA GLY A 101 -5.77 2.92 -2.18
C GLY A 101 -5.20 4.15 -2.89
N TYR A 102 -3.89 4.41 -2.82
CA TYR A 102 -3.23 5.38 -3.71
C TYR A 102 -2.56 4.72 -4.91
N LEU A 103 -2.36 3.40 -4.87
CA LEU A 103 -1.51 2.66 -5.82
C LEU A 103 -2.30 1.72 -6.72
N LEU A 104 -3.45 1.25 -6.26
CA LEU A 104 -4.33 0.34 -6.98
C LEU A 104 -5.45 1.13 -7.66
N ASP A 105 -6.02 0.55 -8.71
CA ASP A 105 -7.30 1.02 -9.22
C ASP A 105 -8.42 0.84 -8.18
N LYS A 106 -9.55 1.51 -8.43
CA LYS A 106 -10.67 1.56 -7.51
C LYS A 106 -11.26 0.18 -7.24
N ASP A 107 -11.39 -0.66 -8.25
CA ASP A 107 -12.03 -1.98 -8.13
C ASP A 107 -11.13 -2.97 -7.38
N ASP A 108 -9.84 -3.01 -7.72
CA ASP A 108 -8.81 -3.81 -7.03
C ASP A 108 -8.69 -3.40 -5.57
N TYR A 109 -8.72 -2.09 -5.28
CA TYR A 109 -8.67 -1.61 -3.91
C TYR A 109 -9.94 -1.95 -3.13
N LEU A 110 -11.13 -1.84 -3.73
CA LEU A 110 -12.39 -2.24 -3.11
C LEU A 110 -12.39 -3.74 -2.79
N GLU A 111 -11.93 -4.57 -3.72
CA GLU A 111 -11.82 -6.01 -3.51
C GLU A 111 -10.86 -6.33 -2.35
N LEU A 112 -9.66 -5.74 -2.37
CA LEU A 112 -8.68 -5.92 -1.31
C LEU A 112 -9.24 -5.50 0.05
N PHE A 113 -9.85 -4.31 0.11
CA PHE A 113 -10.39 -3.76 1.35
C PHE A 113 -11.57 -4.59 1.87
N GLY A 114 -12.40 -5.13 0.99
CA GLY A 114 -13.47 -6.09 1.31
C GLY A 114 -12.91 -7.36 1.93
N ARG A 115 -11.87 -7.96 1.33
CA ARG A 115 -11.19 -9.16 1.87
C ARG A 115 -10.55 -8.88 3.24
N PHE A 116 -9.90 -7.73 3.39
CA PHE A 116 -9.32 -7.29 4.67
C PHE A 116 -10.39 -7.12 5.75
N SER A 117 -11.49 -6.42 5.44
CA SER A 117 -12.60 -6.20 6.36
C SER A 117 -13.26 -7.51 6.78
N ALA A 118 -13.45 -8.44 5.85
CA ALA A 118 -13.96 -9.77 6.14
C ALA A 118 -13.02 -10.58 7.05
N LEU A 119 -11.70 -10.48 6.85
CA LEU A 119 -10.72 -11.11 7.73
C LEU A 119 -10.79 -10.56 9.16
N VAL A 120 -10.88 -9.23 9.31
CA VAL A 120 -11.02 -8.58 10.62
C VAL A 120 -12.32 -8.99 11.30
N ALA A 121 -13.43 -9.02 10.57
CA ALA A 121 -14.71 -9.48 11.08
C ALA A 121 -14.63 -10.93 11.59
N ARG A 122 -14.06 -11.84 10.80
CA ARG A 122 -13.87 -13.25 11.22
C ARG A 122 -13.00 -13.36 12.47
N ALA A 123 -11.86 -12.66 12.51
CA ALA A 123 -10.94 -12.71 13.64
C ALA A 123 -11.57 -12.19 14.94
N THR A 124 -12.34 -11.10 14.85
CA THR A 124 -13.01 -10.49 16.00
C THR A 124 -14.23 -11.29 16.47
N SER A 125 -14.96 -11.94 15.56
CA SER A 125 -16.03 -12.88 15.91
C SER A 125 -15.52 -14.16 16.56
N ALA A 126 -14.36 -14.67 16.12
CA ALA A 126 -13.72 -15.85 16.72
C ALA A 126 -13.15 -15.57 18.12
N MET A 127 -12.82 -14.31 18.43
CA MET A 127 -12.23 -13.90 19.71
C MET A 127 -12.95 -12.67 20.31
N PRO A 128 -14.22 -12.80 20.73
CA PRO A 128 -15.03 -11.66 21.17
C PRO A 128 -14.41 -10.90 22.34
N SER A 129 -13.81 -11.61 23.30
CA SER A 129 -13.15 -11.02 24.48
C SER A 129 -11.91 -10.20 24.14
N ARG A 130 -11.32 -10.40 22.95
CA ARG A 130 -10.13 -9.68 22.48
C ARG A 130 -10.44 -8.70 21.34
N ARG A 131 -11.69 -8.62 20.87
CA ARG A 131 -12.11 -7.77 19.74
C ARG A 131 -11.54 -6.35 19.84
N GLN A 132 -11.77 -5.67 20.95
CA GLN A 132 -11.32 -4.29 21.12
C GLN A 132 -9.80 -4.17 21.08
N ALA A 133 -9.09 -5.09 21.74
CA ALA A 133 -7.63 -5.10 21.75
C ALA A 133 -7.05 -5.35 20.35
N ILE A 134 -7.65 -6.25 19.55
CA ILE A 134 -7.25 -6.53 18.17
C ILE A 134 -7.47 -5.30 17.30
N LEU A 135 -8.67 -4.70 17.34
CA LEU A 135 -8.99 -3.51 16.53
C LEU A 135 -8.06 -2.32 16.88
N SER A 136 -7.88 -2.05 18.17
CA SER A 136 -6.95 -1.00 18.62
C SER A 136 -5.50 -1.30 18.24
N ALA A 137 -5.05 -2.56 18.32
CA ALA A 137 -3.74 -2.95 17.86
C ALA A 137 -3.58 -2.80 16.35
N MET A 138 -4.62 -3.05 15.54
CA MET A 138 -4.58 -2.81 14.10
C MET A 138 -4.67 -1.32 13.73
N GLY A 139 -5.06 -0.46 14.68
CA GLY A 139 -5.33 0.94 14.44
C GLY A 139 -6.66 1.22 13.75
N VAL A 140 -7.60 0.27 13.85
CA VAL A 140 -8.95 0.39 13.31
C VAL A 140 -9.87 0.89 14.41
N ARG A 141 -10.59 1.99 14.18
CA ARG A 141 -11.74 2.36 15.02
C ARG A 141 -12.99 1.64 14.50
N GLU A 142 -13.90 1.27 15.39
CA GLU A 142 -15.01 0.36 15.05
C GLU A 142 -15.96 0.87 13.94
N ARG A 143 -16.13 2.20 13.82
CA ARG A 143 -16.93 2.83 12.75
C ARG A 143 -16.16 2.99 11.43
N GLU A 144 -14.83 2.95 11.50
CA GLU A 144 -13.94 3.39 10.43
C GLU A 144 -13.87 2.41 9.25
N LEU A 145 -14.18 1.12 9.45
CA LEU A 145 -14.24 0.15 8.35
C LEU A 145 -15.44 0.41 7.44
N ALA A 146 -16.61 0.68 8.02
CA ALA A 146 -17.83 0.98 7.27
C ALA A 146 -17.72 2.34 6.58
N ASP A 147 -17.28 3.36 7.31
CA ASP A 147 -17.10 4.72 6.80
C ASP A 147 -16.11 4.74 5.62
N ARG A 148 -15.02 3.95 5.70
CA ARG A 148 -14.00 3.91 4.65
C ARG A 148 -14.47 3.18 3.41
N ALA A 149 -15.25 2.11 3.54
CA ALA A 149 -15.89 1.46 2.38
C ALA A 149 -16.83 2.45 1.67
N GLU A 150 -17.60 3.23 2.42
CA GLU A 150 -18.51 4.25 1.86
C GLU A 150 -17.75 5.40 1.18
N ILE A 151 -16.63 5.85 1.77
CA ILE A 151 -15.74 6.84 1.14
C ILE A 151 -15.18 6.31 -0.17
N ILE A 152 -14.66 5.07 -0.19
CA ILE A 152 -14.05 4.49 -1.40
C ILE A 152 -15.08 4.34 -2.52
N LEU A 153 -16.32 3.95 -2.20
CA LEU A 153 -17.39 3.84 -3.18
C LEU A 153 -17.78 5.19 -3.80
N ARG A 154 -17.60 6.29 -3.05
CA ARG A 154 -17.93 7.67 -3.46
C ARG A 154 -16.77 8.45 -4.07
N SER A 155 -15.55 7.95 -3.90
CA SER A 155 -14.31 8.49 -4.46
C SER A 155 -13.86 7.73 -5.67
#